data_AF-A0A1V5CC02-F1
#
_entry.id   AF-A0A1V5CC02-F1
#
_cell.length_a   1.000
_cell.length_b   1.000
_cell.length_c   1.000
_cell.angle_alpha   90.00
_cell.angle_beta   90.00
_cell.angle_gamma   90.00
#
_symmetry.space_group_name_H-M   'P 1'
#
loop_
_entity.id
_entity.type
_entity.pdbx_description
1 polymer ?
#
loop_
_entity_poly.entity_id
_entity_poly.type
_entity_poly.pdbx_seq_one_letter_code
_entity_poly.pdbx_strand_id
1 'polypeptide(L)'
;MLTVTAEDVDSNEVRRACSRLFSLESVESDRFLENLDLEMVKKAYREHAKTCHPDAQCSISGGSGAESFLNIQRSYEVLTSYLERRAKESLHAVARERKIIAVGGAKGGIGKSIFAANLSVVLASKGFKTVAVDLDLGGANLHLYLGNRAILKRSINDFLKKRVNTLQELVVESGHGPLLIGGDSSELGAANIEFSKKLRLLKAVKNIEADYVVLDLGGDTSYNIVDFFNLADYTIVLTTLDTVSYISSYHFMKAAIYRKLNRLFGTESKFRDEREADLERLVREVTMAPDGPKIKSIGDLIERVREDQPMNLSIIVRALQDFNPCLVVNRVEKEADIGPVVMKIQDVSKKWLSKEVTYLGSISAQREITESVKALVPTVAKYPRGRLATELEAIFQNLIRSR
;
A
#
# COMPACT_ATOMS: atom_id res chain seq x y z
N MET A 1 -5.99 22.70 31.75
CA MET A 1 -4.82 21.79 31.77
C MET A 1 -4.61 21.29 30.35
N LEU A 2 -3.64 21.86 29.64
CA LEU A 2 -3.32 21.51 28.26
C LEU A 2 -2.60 20.15 28.25
N THR A 3 -3.18 19.17 27.57
CA THR A 3 -2.58 17.85 27.35
C THR A 3 -1.53 17.96 26.26
N VAL A 4 -0.26 17.92 26.66
CA VAL A 4 0.93 17.89 25.79
C VAL A 4 0.93 16.55 25.03
N THR A 5 1.00 16.59 23.69
CA THR A 5 1.06 15.39 22.84
C THR A 5 2.48 14.82 22.80
N ALA A 6 2.66 13.55 22.40
CA ALA A 6 3.99 12.91 22.35
C ALA A 6 4.97 13.62 21.39
N GLU A 7 4.48 14.29 20.34
CA GLU A 7 5.27 15.13 19.44
C GLU A 7 5.73 16.44 20.12
N ASP A 8 4.90 17.01 21.00
CA ASP A 8 5.26 18.19 21.80
C ASP A 8 6.32 17.87 22.86
N VAL A 9 6.41 16.62 23.33
CA VAL A 9 7.42 16.19 24.30
C VAL A 9 8.81 16.07 23.67
N ASP A 10 8.92 15.48 22.47
CA ASP A 10 10.19 15.29 21.73
C ASP A 10 10.77 16.66 21.27
N SER A 11 9.91 17.57 20.80
CA SER A 11 10.33 18.93 20.38
C SER A 11 10.85 19.78 21.56
N ASN A 12 10.26 19.66 22.74
CA ASN A 12 10.71 20.36 23.94
C ASN A 12 12.03 19.81 24.49
N GLU A 13 12.26 18.50 24.37
CA GLU A 13 13.52 17.87 24.79
C GLU A 13 14.68 18.28 23.88
N VAL A 14 14.47 18.30 22.57
CA VAL A 14 15.45 18.78 21.58
C VAL A 14 15.80 20.25 21.80
N ARG A 15 14.80 21.12 22.03
CA ARG A 15 15.05 22.55 22.33
C ARG A 15 15.84 22.75 23.63
N ARG A 16 15.58 21.95 24.67
CA ARG A 16 16.36 21.95 25.93
C ARG A 16 17.78 21.44 25.74
N ALA A 17 18.00 20.46 24.87
CA ALA A 17 19.33 20.00 24.52
C ALA A 17 20.11 21.07 23.74
N CYS A 18 19.45 21.76 22.81
CA CYS A 18 20.04 22.87 22.07
C CYS A 18 20.44 24.05 22.97
N SER A 19 19.61 24.46 23.93
CA SER A 19 19.90 25.59 24.82
C SER A 19 21.09 25.36 25.76
N ARG A 20 21.55 24.12 25.91
CA ARG A 20 22.73 23.75 26.70
C ARG A 20 24.02 23.76 25.90
N LEU A 21 23.94 23.56 24.58
CA LEU A 21 25.11 23.49 23.70
C LEU A 21 25.32 24.78 22.90
N PHE A 22 24.25 25.55 22.65
CA PHE A 22 24.24 26.77 21.86
C PHE A 22 23.67 27.94 22.65
N SER A 23 24.03 29.17 22.28
CA SER A 23 23.52 30.39 22.93
C SER A 23 22.00 30.50 22.82
N LEU A 24 21.36 30.98 23.90
CA LEU A 24 19.89 31.11 24.01
C LEU A 24 19.28 31.91 22.84
N GLU A 25 19.97 32.95 22.37
CA GLU A 25 19.55 33.78 21.22
C GLU A 25 19.43 33.00 19.90
N SER A 26 20.16 31.89 19.75
CA SER A 26 20.17 31.06 18.55
C SER A 26 19.02 30.04 18.54
N VAL A 27 18.56 29.62 19.73
CA VAL A 27 17.65 28.48 19.90
C VAL A 27 16.17 28.88 19.80
N GLU A 28 15.84 30.17 19.99
CA GLU A 28 14.47 30.69 19.86
C GLU A 28 13.99 30.81 18.40
N SER A 29 14.88 30.66 17.42
CA SER A 29 14.51 30.68 16.00
C SER A 29 14.26 29.26 15.47
N ASP A 30 13.05 28.96 14.98
CA ASP A 30 12.77 27.66 14.31
C ASP A 30 13.70 27.39 13.12
N ARG A 31 14.24 28.45 12.49
CA ARG A 31 15.25 28.36 11.42
C ARG A 31 16.58 27.75 11.88
N PHE A 32 16.90 27.81 13.18
CA PHE A 32 18.13 27.22 13.70
C PHE A 32 18.04 25.69 13.73
N LEU A 33 16.91 25.14 14.20
CA LEU A 33 16.69 23.69 14.18
C LEU A 33 16.68 23.15 12.75
N GLU A 34 16.12 23.91 11.80
CA GLU A 34 16.15 23.56 10.39
C GLU A 34 17.57 23.46 9.81
N ASN A 35 18.50 24.31 10.24
CA ASN A 35 19.88 24.35 9.75
C ASN A 35 20.90 23.64 10.64
N LEU A 36 20.47 23.01 11.74
CA LEU A 36 21.34 22.28 12.64
C LEU A 36 21.89 21.03 11.95
N ASP A 37 23.22 20.86 11.95
CA ASP A 37 23.90 19.68 11.41
C ASP A 37 24.77 18.97 12.47
N LEU A 38 25.22 17.76 12.13
CA LEU A 38 25.96 16.90 13.05
C LEU A 38 27.36 17.48 13.38
N GLU A 39 27.97 18.24 12.47
CA GLU A 39 29.29 18.84 12.71
C GLU A 39 29.20 20.03 13.68
N MET A 40 28.14 20.84 13.58
CA MET A 40 27.82 21.90 14.55
C MET A 40 27.65 21.34 15.95
N VAL A 41 26.90 20.24 16.10
CA VAL A 41 26.67 19.57 17.39
C VAL A 41 27.97 18.98 17.95
N LYS A 42 28.78 18.28 17.14
CA LYS A 42 30.08 17.75 17.55
C LYS A 42 31.06 18.87 17.97
N LYS A 43 31.07 19.99 17.25
CA LYS A 43 31.94 21.12 17.55
C LYS A 43 31.56 21.74 18.91
N ALA A 44 30.29 22.05 19.12
CA ALA A 44 29.79 22.59 20.38
C ALA A 44 30.06 21.65 21.56
N TYR A 45 29.82 20.35 21.38
CA TYR A 45 30.15 19.34 22.40
C TYR A 45 31.64 19.34 22.76
N ARG A 46 32.54 19.38 21.78
CA ARG A 46 33.99 19.40 22.02
C ARG A 46 34.45 20.67 22.75
N GLU A 47 33.84 21.81 22.47
CA GLU A 47 34.15 23.08 23.15
C GLU A 47 33.74 23.02 24.64
N HIS A 48 32.50 22.59 24.92
CA HIS A 48 31.98 22.50 26.28
C HIS A 48 32.57 21.33 27.09
N ALA A 49 32.88 20.21 26.45
CA ALA A 49 33.51 19.06 27.11
C ALA A 49 34.94 19.37 27.57
N LYS A 50 35.66 20.27 26.90
CA LYS A 50 36.99 20.73 27.32
C LYS A 50 36.93 21.61 28.57
N THR A 51 35.91 22.45 28.69
CA THR A 51 35.73 23.37 29.82
C THR A 51 35.13 22.70 31.05
N CYS A 52 34.33 21.65 30.85
CA CYS A 52 33.60 20.96 31.93
C CYS A 52 34.17 19.56 32.25
N HIS A 53 35.32 19.17 31.68
CA HIS A 53 35.93 17.87 31.96
C HIS A 53 36.28 17.76 33.45
N PRO A 54 36.00 16.63 34.12
CA PRO A 54 36.33 16.45 35.55
C PRO A 54 37.81 16.64 35.88
N ASP A 55 38.70 16.41 34.91
CA ASP A 55 40.16 16.63 35.05
C ASP A 55 40.62 18.05 34.66
N ALA A 56 39.75 18.87 34.08
CA ALA A 56 40.03 20.27 33.78
C ALA A 56 39.80 21.10 35.05
N GLN A 57 40.87 21.54 35.71
CA GLN A 57 40.77 22.46 36.84
C GLN A 57 40.08 23.76 36.41
N CYS A 58 38.84 23.99 36.84
CA CYS A 58 38.35 25.35 37.02
C CYS A 58 37.33 25.45 38.16
N SER A 59 37.78 26.16 39.20
CA SER A 59 37.01 26.69 40.30
C SER A 59 36.04 27.77 39.83
N ILE A 60 34.75 27.45 39.66
CA ILE A 60 33.66 28.43 39.85
C ILE A 60 32.51 27.74 40.60
N SER A 61 32.06 28.45 41.63
CA SER A 61 30.99 28.17 42.58
C SER A 61 29.74 27.46 42.04
N GLY A 62 29.32 26.40 42.73
CA GLY A 62 27.91 26.02 42.83
C GLY A 62 27.40 24.93 41.87
N GLY A 63 28.09 23.79 41.80
CA GLY A 63 27.61 22.55 41.15
C GLY A 63 28.77 21.64 40.78
N SER A 64 28.68 20.32 40.96
CA SER A 64 29.80 19.43 40.66
C SER A 64 30.09 19.45 39.16
N GLY A 65 31.34 19.70 38.75
CA GLY A 65 31.73 19.69 37.32
C GLY A 65 31.30 18.41 36.59
N ALA A 66 31.20 17.30 37.34
CA ALA A 66 30.67 16.02 36.87
C ALA A 66 29.19 16.09 36.42
N GLU A 67 28.33 16.83 37.12
CA GLU A 67 26.91 16.97 36.78
C GLU A 67 26.71 17.84 35.51
N SER A 68 27.51 18.90 35.37
CA SER A 68 27.51 19.73 34.16
C SER A 68 27.97 18.91 32.95
N PHE A 69 29.03 18.12 33.10
CA PHE A 69 29.53 17.22 32.06
C PHE A 69 28.48 16.16 31.63
N LEU A 70 27.81 15.51 32.59
CA LEU A 70 26.74 14.54 32.32
C LEU A 70 25.57 15.16 31.55
N ASN A 71 25.19 16.41 31.86
CA ASN A 71 24.12 17.11 31.17
C ASN A 71 24.51 17.49 29.73
N ILE A 72 25.77 17.85 29.50
CA ILE A 72 26.32 18.13 28.16
C ILE A 72 26.33 16.84 27.33
N GLN A 73 26.77 15.71 27.92
CA GLN A 73 26.78 14.41 27.26
C GLN A 73 25.36 13.96 26.85
N ARG A 74 24.38 14.03 27.76
CA ARG A 74 22.98 13.71 27.44
C ARG A 74 22.43 14.59 26.32
N SER A 75 22.77 15.87 26.32
CA SER A 75 22.32 16.80 25.28
C SER A 75 22.92 16.45 23.92
N TYR A 76 24.19 16.02 23.87
CA TYR A 76 24.82 15.51 22.65
C TYR A 76 24.14 14.24 22.13
N GLU A 77 23.81 13.29 23.00
CA GLU A 77 23.12 12.04 22.63
C GLU A 77 21.74 12.31 22.03
N VAL A 78 20.95 13.19 22.67
CA VAL A 78 19.62 13.59 22.18
C VAL A 78 19.70 14.25 20.80
N LEU A 79 20.60 15.22 20.62
CA LEU A 79 20.73 15.93 19.33
C LEU A 79 21.27 15.02 18.22
N THR A 80 22.20 14.12 18.54
CA THR A 80 22.72 13.14 17.58
C THR A 80 21.60 12.19 17.12
N SER A 81 20.82 11.65 18.07
CA SER A 81 19.67 10.78 17.76
C SER A 81 18.60 11.51 16.93
N TYR A 82 18.32 12.77 17.25
CA TYR A 82 17.39 13.61 16.49
C TYR A 82 17.86 13.83 15.04
N LEU A 83 19.13 14.20 14.84
CA LEU A 83 19.69 14.42 13.51
C LEU A 83 19.78 13.12 12.69
N GLU A 84 20.09 11.99 13.31
CA GLU A 84 20.08 10.68 12.65
C GLU A 84 18.68 10.26 12.20
N ARG A 85 17.64 10.48 13.04
CA ARG A 85 16.24 10.26 12.66
C ARG A 85 15.83 11.15 11.51
N ARG A 86 16.12 12.45 11.60
CA ARG A 86 15.83 13.43 10.54
C ARG A 86 16.55 13.10 9.22
N ALA A 87 17.80 12.65 9.28
CA ALA A 87 18.54 12.21 8.11
C ALA A 87 17.92 10.95 7.49
N LYS A 88 17.50 9.97 8.30
CA LYS A 88 16.75 8.79 7.81
C LYS A 88 15.42 9.19 7.17
N GLU A 89 14.66 10.10 7.78
CA GLU A 89 13.40 10.62 7.25
C GLU A 89 13.61 11.38 5.93
N SER A 90 14.67 12.20 5.84
CA SER A 90 15.05 12.90 4.61
C SER A 90 15.52 11.95 3.51
N LEU A 91 16.28 10.90 3.83
CA LEU A 91 16.68 9.85 2.89
C LEU A 91 15.46 9.05 2.40
N HIS A 92 14.49 8.79 3.27
CA HIS A 92 13.21 8.16 2.92
C HIS A 92 12.29 9.09 2.10
N ALA A 93 12.37 10.41 2.28
CA ALA A 93 11.58 11.38 1.51
C ALA A 93 12.09 11.57 0.07
N VAL A 94 13.40 11.44 -0.17
CA VAL A 94 14.04 11.61 -1.49
C VAL A 94 13.89 10.36 -2.38
N ALA A 95 13.48 9.22 -1.82
CA ALA A 95 13.24 7.97 -2.56
C ALA A 95 11.95 7.25 -2.12
N ARG A 96 10.81 7.96 -2.06
CA ARG A 96 9.52 7.27 -1.94
C ARG A 96 9.22 6.52 -3.24
N GLU A 97 9.60 5.24 -3.28
CA GLU A 97 9.25 4.35 -4.38
C GLU A 97 7.73 4.19 -4.41
N ARG A 98 7.09 4.71 -5.46
CA ARG A 98 5.66 4.57 -5.75
C ARG A 98 5.22 3.11 -5.60
N LYS A 99 4.15 2.88 -4.82
CA LYS A 99 3.53 1.55 -4.65
C LYS A 99 2.10 1.53 -5.17
N ILE A 100 1.78 0.53 -6.00
CA ILE A 100 0.41 0.26 -6.44
C ILE A 100 -0.24 -0.75 -5.49
N ILE A 101 -1.41 -0.43 -4.94
CA ILE A 101 -2.24 -1.33 -4.14
C ILE A 101 -3.50 -1.64 -4.93
N ALA A 102 -3.71 -2.89 -5.35
CA ALA A 102 -4.95 -3.32 -5.98
C ALA A 102 -5.91 -3.96 -4.98
N VAL A 103 -7.15 -3.48 -4.95
CA VAL A 103 -8.24 -4.04 -4.13
C VAL A 103 -9.18 -4.82 -5.05
N GLY A 104 -9.11 -6.15 -4.99
CA GLY A 104 -9.88 -7.08 -5.81
C GLY A 104 -10.76 -8.04 -5.00
N GLY A 105 -11.53 -8.87 -5.72
CA GLY A 105 -12.39 -9.91 -5.15
C GLY A 105 -13.61 -10.20 -6.03
N ALA A 106 -13.92 -11.49 -6.21
CA ALA A 106 -14.87 -11.98 -7.23
C ALA A 106 -16.36 -11.79 -6.94
N LYS A 107 -16.75 -11.16 -5.83
CA LYS A 107 -18.16 -10.94 -5.50
C LYS A 107 -18.49 -9.44 -5.51
N GLY A 108 -19.57 -9.08 -6.20
CA GLY A 108 -20.15 -7.74 -6.12
C GLY A 108 -20.69 -7.43 -4.71
N GLY A 109 -20.61 -6.18 -4.28
CA GLY A 109 -21.22 -5.75 -3.02
C GLY A 109 -20.51 -6.17 -1.72
N ILE A 110 -19.31 -6.74 -1.78
CA ILE A 110 -18.47 -7.06 -0.59
C ILE A 110 -17.76 -5.82 -0.01
N GLY A 111 -17.89 -4.65 -0.64
CA GLY A 111 -17.36 -3.38 -0.12
C GLY A 111 -15.98 -2.97 -0.63
N LYS A 112 -15.54 -3.44 -1.82
CA LYS A 112 -14.23 -3.08 -2.42
C LYS A 112 -14.03 -1.57 -2.57
N SER A 113 -14.96 -0.88 -3.21
CA SER A 113 -14.89 0.58 -3.41
C SER A 113 -14.90 1.36 -2.10
N ILE A 114 -15.67 0.89 -1.10
CA ILE A 114 -15.70 1.49 0.24
C ILE A 114 -14.32 1.32 0.91
N PHE A 115 -13.75 0.12 0.84
CA PHE A 115 -12.43 -0.18 1.36
C PHE A 115 -11.36 0.67 0.67
N ALA A 116 -11.34 0.70 -0.67
CA ALA A 116 -10.38 1.45 -1.47
C ALA A 116 -10.45 2.96 -1.19
N ALA A 117 -11.66 3.54 -1.12
CA ALA A 117 -11.86 4.95 -0.80
C ALA A 117 -11.34 5.29 0.61
N ASN A 118 -11.73 4.52 1.63
CA ASN A 118 -11.31 4.81 3.00
C ASN A 118 -9.81 4.56 3.22
N LEU A 119 -9.24 3.51 2.61
CA LEU A 119 -7.79 3.27 2.63
C LEU A 119 -7.05 4.45 1.99
N SER A 120 -7.53 4.96 0.85
CA SER A 120 -6.92 6.12 0.19
C SER A 120 -6.93 7.37 1.07
N VAL A 121 -8.01 7.59 1.83
CA VAL A 121 -8.10 8.70 2.78
C VAL A 121 -7.16 8.51 3.97
N VAL A 122 -7.03 7.30 4.51
CA VAL A 122 -6.06 6.99 5.59
C VAL A 122 -4.61 7.21 5.13
N LEU A 123 -4.27 6.83 3.90
CA LEU A 123 -2.94 7.06 3.35
C LEU A 123 -2.67 8.56 3.16
N ALA A 124 -3.64 9.29 2.59
CA ALA A 124 -3.52 10.73 2.41
C ALA A 124 -3.41 11.48 3.74
N SER A 125 -4.16 11.08 4.77
CA SER A 125 -4.11 11.71 6.10
C SER A 125 -2.77 11.50 6.81
N LYS A 126 -2.01 10.46 6.44
CA LYS A 126 -0.62 10.21 6.89
C LYS A 126 0.43 10.97 6.08
N GLY A 127 0.02 11.87 5.19
CA GLY A 127 0.94 12.70 4.39
C GLY A 127 1.53 12.01 3.17
N PHE A 128 0.94 10.89 2.72
CA PHE A 128 1.32 10.27 1.45
C PHE A 128 0.56 10.91 0.28
N LYS A 129 1.27 11.24 -0.80
CA LYS A 129 0.62 11.62 -2.06
C LYS A 129 -0.12 10.39 -2.59
N THR A 130 -1.44 10.39 -2.48
CA THR A 130 -2.28 9.20 -2.76
C THR A 130 -3.22 9.47 -3.91
N VAL A 131 -3.26 8.56 -4.89
CA VAL A 131 -4.20 8.59 -6.01
C VAL A 131 -5.08 7.35 -5.96
N ALA A 132 -6.39 7.56 -5.81
CA ALA A 132 -7.40 6.53 -5.94
C ALA A 132 -7.84 6.42 -7.41
N VAL A 133 -7.84 5.21 -7.97
CA VAL A 133 -8.19 4.97 -9.37
C VAL A 133 -9.35 3.99 -9.44
N ASP A 134 -10.44 4.41 -10.06
CA ASP A 134 -11.62 3.56 -10.27
C ASP A 134 -11.47 2.79 -11.57
N LEU A 135 -11.19 1.49 -11.46
CA LEU A 135 -11.06 0.56 -12.59
C LEU A 135 -12.24 -0.41 -12.66
N ASP A 136 -13.34 -0.13 -11.97
CA ASP A 136 -14.62 -0.80 -12.24
C ASP A 136 -15.28 -0.16 -13.47
N LEU A 137 -14.76 -0.49 -14.66
CA LEU A 137 -15.22 0.06 -15.93
C LEU A 137 -16.68 -0.31 -16.27
N GLY A 138 -17.30 -1.23 -15.52
CA GLY A 138 -18.72 -1.59 -15.69
C GLY A 138 -19.67 -0.88 -14.73
N GLY A 139 -19.14 -0.27 -13.66
CA GLY A 139 -19.93 0.24 -12.54
C GLY A 139 -19.18 1.24 -11.67
N ALA A 140 -18.48 2.20 -12.28
CA ALA A 140 -17.65 3.19 -11.61
C ALA A 140 -18.43 3.99 -10.56
N ASN A 141 -18.03 3.88 -9.30
CA ASN A 141 -18.70 4.48 -8.14
C ASN A 141 -17.72 5.04 -7.09
N LEU A 142 -16.40 4.92 -7.29
CA LEU A 142 -15.40 5.32 -6.29
C LEU A 142 -15.50 6.81 -5.95
N HIS A 143 -15.78 7.64 -6.94
CA HIS A 143 -15.97 9.08 -6.80
C HIS A 143 -17.04 9.44 -5.75
N LEU A 144 -18.16 8.69 -5.73
CA LEU A 144 -19.25 8.87 -4.77
C LEU A 144 -18.80 8.56 -3.34
N TYR A 145 -18.03 7.49 -3.15
CA TYR A 145 -17.50 7.11 -1.84
C TYR A 145 -16.40 8.06 -1.34
N LEU A 146 -15.81 8.84 -2.24
CA LEU A 146 -14.90 9.93 -1.92
C LEU A 146 -15.60 11.30 -1.84
N GLY A 147 -16.93 11.36 -1.82
CA GLY A 147 -17.67 12.62 -1.63
C GLY A 147 -17.84 13.50 -2.87
N ASN A 148 -17.31 13.08 -4.02
CA ASN A 148 -17.56 13.74 -5.30
C ASN A 148 -18.93 13.30 -5.84
N ARG A 149 -19.96 14.10 -5.57
CA ARG A 149 -21.36 13.83 -5.98
C ARG A 149 -21.65 14.21 -7.44
N ALA A 150 -20.82 15.08 -8.02
CA ALA A 150 -20.99 15.51 -9.40
C ALA A 150 -20.47 14.44 -10.36
N ILE A 151 -21.13 14.33 -11.52
CA ILE A 151 -20.61 13.54 -12.64
C ILE A 151 -19.24 14.11 -13.01
N LEU A 152 -18.24 13.25 -13.06
CA LEU A 152 -16.90 13.65 -13.45
C LEU A 152 -16.91 14.11 -14.91
N LYS A 153 -16.38 15.31 -15.16
CA LYS A 153 -16.31 15.88 -16.51
C LYS A 153 -15.45 15.07 -17.47
N ARG A 154 -14.47 14.36 -16.92
CA ARG A 154 -13.55 13.48 -17.64
C ARG A 154 -13.34 12.20 -16.85
N SER A 155 -13.08 11.12 -17.57
CA SER A 155 -12.91 9.79 -17.01
C SER A 155 -11.84 8.99 -17.74
N ILE A 156 -11.55 7.78 -17.26
CA ILE A 156 -10.68 6.83 -17.95
C ILE A 156 -11.12 6.58 -19.40
N ASN A 157 -12.41 6.67 -19.73
CA ASN A 157 -12.88 6.52 -21.10
C ASN A 157 -12.34 7.61 -22.03
N ASP A 158 -12.17 8.85 -21.56
CA ASP A 158 -11.55 9.91 -22.35
C ASP A 158 -10.09 9.58 -22.68
N PHE A 159 -9.37 8.97 -21.74
CA PHE A 159 -8.02 8.48 -21.99
C PHE A 159 -8.03 7.34 -23.02
N LEU A 160 -8.90 6.34 -22.86
CA LEU A 160 -9.02 5.21 -23.79
C LEU A 160 -9.40 5.65 -25.21
N LYS A 161 -10.20 6.71 -25.34
CA LYS A 161 -10.61 7.33 -26.62
C LYS A 161 -9.60 8.34 -27.18
N LYS A 162 -8.45 8.52 -26.52
CA LYS A 162 -7.41 9.50 -26.92
C LYS A 162 -7.91 10.95 -26.94
N ARG A 163 -8.93 11.29 -26.13
CA ARG A 163 -9.33 12.69 -25.89
C ARG A 163 -8.37 13.38 -24.92
N VAL A 164 -7.68 12.60 -24.09
CA VAL A 164 -6.52 13.02 -23.28
C VAL A 164 -5.34 12.08 -23.51
N ASN A 165 -4.13 12.59 -23.29
CA ASN A 165 -2.90 11.86 -23.59
C ASN A 165 -2.41 11.03 -22.40
N THR A 166 -2.60 11.55 -21.18
CA THR A 166 -2.11 10.99 -19.91
C THR A 166 -3.25 10.79 -18.91
N LEU A 167 -3.03 9.93 -17.90
CA LEU A 167 -3.99 9.79 -16.79
C LEU A 167 -3.93 10.97 -15.82
N GLN A 168 -2.80 11.68 -15.75
CA GLN A 168 -2.60 12.88 -14.93
C GLN A 168 -3.60 13.98 -15.30
N GLU A 169 -3.97 14.11 -16.58
CA GLU A 169 -4.98 15.06 -17.05
C GLU A 169 -6.42 14.75 -16.57
N LEU A 170 -6.64 13.56 -16.01
CA LEU A 170 -7.93 13.13 -15.45
C LEU A 170 -7.99 13.28 -13.93
N VAL A 171 -6.87 13.64 -13.29
CA VAL A 171 -6.78 13.73 -11.85
C VAL A 171 -7.66 14.88 -11.35
N VAL A 172 -8.53 14.56 -10.39
CA VAL A 172 -9.36 15.52 -9.67
C VAL A 172 -9.17 15.37 -8.17
N GLU A 173 -9.39 16.44 -7.42
CA GLU A 173 -9.38 16.38 -5.96
C GLU A 173 -10.65 15.68 -5.44
N SER A 174 -10.49 14.88 -4.39
CA SER A 174 -11.61 14.15 -3.78
C SER A 174 -12.23 14.86 -2.57
N GLY A 175 -11.79 16.07 -2.22
CA GLY A 175 -12.28 16.83 -1.05
C GLY A 175 -11.92 16.24 0.33
N HIS A 176 -11.30 15.06 0.39
CA HIS A 176 -10.97 14.35 1.63
C HIS A 176 -9.52 13.87 1.71
N GLY A 177 -8.62 14.50 0.94
CA GLY A 177 -7.19 14.20 0.95
C GLY A 177 -6.67 13.55 -0.34
N PRO A 178 -7.16 12.36 -0.77
CA PRO A 178 -6.60 11.72 -1.94
C PRO A 178 -7.02 12.43 -3.23
N LEU A 179 -6.20 12.23 -4.24
CA LEU A 179 -6.51 12.53 -5.63
C LEU A 179 -7.32 11.37 -6.21
N LEU A 180 -8.12 11.64 -7.24
CA LEU A 180 -9.01 10.68 -7.87
C LEU A 180 -8.83 10.67 -9.38
N ILE A 181 -8.72 9.49 -9.96
CA ILE A 181 -8.96 9.24 -11.39
C ILE A 181 -10.21 8.38 -11.49
N GLY A 182 -11.29 8.97 -11.97
CA GLY A 182 -12.57 8.28 -12.06
C GLY A 182 -12.73 7.43 -13.31
N GLY A 183 -13.43 6.32 -13.13
CA GLY A 183 -13.95 5.49 -14.21
C GLY A 183 -15.17 6.12 -14.84
N ASP A 184 -15.78 5.39 -15.77
CA ASP A 184 -17.02 5.80 -16.42
C ASP A 184 -17.94 4.60 -16.55
N SER A 185 -19.19 4.79 -16.11
CA SER A 185 -20.26 3.79 -16.12
C SER A 185 -21.33 4.10 -17.16
N SER A 186 -21.21 5.21 -17.90
CA SER A 186 -22.25 5.70 -18.81
C SER A 186 -22.22 5.04 -20.20
N GLU A 187 -21.12 4.40 -20.58
CA GLU A 187 -20.94 3.82 -21.90
C GLU A 187 -21.16 2.29 -21.91
N LEU A 188 -22.09 1.84 -22.75
CA LEU A 188 -22.32 0.41 -23.00
C LEU A 188 -21.03 -0.25 -23.51
N GLY A 189 -20.61 -1.34 -22.87
CA GLY A 189 -19.43 -2.10 -23.25
C GLY A 189 -18.11 -1.59 -22.68
N ALA A 190 -18.11 -0.55 -21.83
CA ALA A 190 -16.89 -0.05 -21.16
C ALA A 190 -16.16 -1.12 -20.34
N ALA A 191 -16.87 -2.13 -19.83
CA ALA A 191 -16.28 -3.29 -19.15
C ALA A 191 -15.38 -4.15 -20.05
N ASN A 192 -15.61 -4.18 -21.37
CA ASN A 192 -14.87 -5.00 -22.32
C ASN A 192 -13.93 -4.16 -23.20
N ILE A 193 -12.84 -3.68 -22.60
CA ILE A 193 -11.84 -2.91 -23.33
C ILE A 193 -11.03 -3.78 -24.29
N GLU A 194 -10.77 -3.26 -25.49
CA GLU A 194 -9.85 -3.88 -26.44
C GLU A 194 -8.45 -4.06 -25.84
N PHE A 195 -7.74 -5.10 -26.30
CA PHE A 195 -6.43 -5.45 -25.77
C PHE A 195 -5.40 -4.32 -25.87
N SER A 196 -5.37 -3.58 -26.98
CA SER A 196 -4.47 -2.44 -27.20
C SER A 196 -4.73 -1.29 -26.21
N LYS A 197 -6.02 -0.97 -26.01
CA LYS A 197 -6.49 0.02 -25.04
C LYS A 197 -6.12 -0.37 -23.60
N LYS A 198 -6.30 -1.65 -23.26
CA LYS A 198 -5.86 -2.21 -21.96
C LYS A 198 -4.36 -2.07 -21.74
N LEU A 199 -3.53 -2.48 -22.70
CA LEU A 199 -2.07 -2.35 -22.58
C LEU A 199 -1.65 -0.91 -22.33
N ARG A 200 -2.25 0.04 -23.06
CA ARG A 200 -2.01 1.47 -22.85
C ARG A 200 -2.40 1.91 -21.44
N LEU A 201 -3.54 1.45 -20.93
CA LEU A 201 -4.01 1.78 -19.58
C LEU A 201 -3.10 1.17 -18.49
N LEU A 202 -2.67 -0.09 -18.63
CA LEU A 202 -1.72 -0.73 -17.71
C LEU A 202 -0.41 0.07 -17.61
N LYS A 203 0.13 0.52 -18.74
CA LYS A 203 1.34 1.37 -18.77
C LYS A 203 1.10 2.72 -18.13
N ALA A 204 -0.05 3.34 -18.38
CA ALA A 204 -0.35 4.64 -17.81
C ALA A 204 -0.54 4.59 -16.30
N VAL A 205 -1.18 3.54 -15.76
CA VAL A 205 -1.27 3.29 -14.31
C VAL A 205 0.12 3.14 -13.68
N LYS A 206 1.06 2.49 -14.38
CA LYS A 206 2.46 2.41 -13.95
C LYS A 206 3.18 3.77 -13.87
N ASN A 207 2.67 4.78 -14.56
CA ASN A 207 3.31 6.08 -14.66
C ASN A 207 2.60 7.16 -13.83
N ILE A 208 1.60 6.80 -13.01
CA ILE A 208 0.96 7.75 -12.09
C ILE A 208 1.96 8.20 -11.03
N GLU A 209 2.11 9.52 -10.87
CA GLU A 209 3.05 10.14 -9.93
C GLU A 209 2.43 10.30 -8.55
N ALA A 210 2.61 9.29 -7.69
CA ALA A 210 2.10 9.25 -6.32
C ALA A 210 2.98 8.35 -5.44
N ASP A 211 2.93 8.54 -4.12
CA ASP A 211 3.52 7.59 -3.17
C ASP A 211 2.73 6.28 -3.20
N TYR A 212 1.39 6.39 -3.17
CA TYR A 212 0.47 5.26 -3.27
C TYR A 212 -0.58 5.46 -4.37
N VAL A 213 -0.76 4.43 -5.19
CA VAL A 213 -1.84 4.35 -6.17
C VAL A 213 -2.77 3.22 -5.75
N VAL A 214 -3.99 3.54 -5.31
CA VAL A 214 -4.98 2.56 -4.87
C VAL A 214 -5.95 2.27 -6.02
N LEU A 215 -5.96 1.05 -6.52
CA LEU A 215 -6.84 0.60 -7.60
C LEU A 215 -8.08 -0.05 -7.00
N ASP A 216 -9.25 0.53 -7.26
CA ASP A 216 -10.54 -0.12 -7.01
C ASP A 216 -10.91 -0.98 -8.21
N LEU A 217 -10.96 -2.29 -8.01
CA LEU A 217 -11.28 -3.24 -9.07
C LEU A 217 -12.72 -3.72 -8.96
N GLY A 218 -13.38 -3.86 -10.11
CA GLY A 218 -14.73 -4.37 -10.23
C GLY A 218 -14.94 -5.78 -9.67
N GLY A 219 -16.20 -6.17 -9.53
CA GLY A 219 -16.61 -7.42 -8.88
C GLY A 219 -16.54 -8.69 -9.73
N ASP A 220 -16.04 -8.62 -10.96
CA ASP A 220 -15.94 -9.79 -11.84
C ASP A 220 -14.52 -10.41 -11.85
N THR A 221 -14.40 -11.56 -12.53
CA THR A 221 -13.13 -12.25 -12.80
C THR A 221 -12.68 -12.05 -14.25
N SER A 222 -13.10 -10.95 -14.88
CA SER A 222 -12.71 -10.66 -16.26
C SER A 222 -11.19 -10.52 -16.36
N TYR A 223 -10.64 -10.80 -17.55
CA TYR A 223 -9.21 -10.62 -17.79
C TYR A 223 -8.74 -9.17 -17.61
N ASN A 224 -9.66 -8.19 -17.63
CA ASN A 224 -9.30 -6.79 -17.39
C ASN A 224 -8.97 -6.57 -15.92
N ILE A 225 -9.88 -6.95 -15.02
CA ILE A 225 -9.69 -6.87 -13.57
C ILE A 225 -8.44 -7.63 -13.12
N VAL A 226 -8.28 -8.85 -13.61
CA VAL A 226 -7.16 -9.70 -13.23
C VAL A 226 -5.81 -9.17 -13.74
N ASP A 227 -5.76 -8.58 -14.94
CA ASP A 227 -4.54 -7.97 -15.46
C ASP A 227 -4.12 -6.74 -14.62
N PHE A 228 -5.07 -5.94 -14.12
CA PHE A 228 -4.79 -4.83 -13.19
C PHE A 228 -4.39 -5.31 -11.79
N PHE A 229 -4.99 -6.40 -11.31
CA PHE A 229 -4.60 -7.01 -10.05
C PHE A 229 -3.14 -7.49 -10.09
N ASN A 230 -2.75 -8.21 -11.15
CA ASN A 230 -1.37 -8.69 -11.35
C ASN A 230 -0.34 -7.57 -11.64
N LEU A 231 -0.79 -6.35 -11.95
CA LEU A 231 0.06 -5.18 -12.14
C LEU A 231 0.60 -4.64 -10.81
N ALA A 232 -0.16 -4.81 -9.73
CA ALA A 232 0.05 -4.10 -8.49
C ALA A 232 1.23 -4.64 -7.67
N ASP A 233 1.81 -3.76 -6.86
CA ASP A 233 2.84 -4.16 -5.90
C ASP A 233 2.23 -4.96 -4.75
N TYR A 234 1.11 -4.45 -4.25
CA TYR A 234 0.35 -5.06 -3.19
C TYR A 234 -1.01 -5.45 -3.74
N THR A 235 -1.40 -6.70 -3.47
CA THR A 235 -2.65 -7.26 -3.98
C THR A 235 -3.52 -7.66 -2.80
N ILE A 236 -4.66 -6.99 -2.63
CA ILE A 236 -5.62 -7.26 -1.56
C ILE A 236 -6.84 -7.94 -2.17
N VAL A 237 -7.13 -9.14 -1.69
CA VAL A 237 -8.39 -9.85 -1.95
C VAL A 237 -9.32 -9.58 -0.77
N LEU A 238 -10.39 -8.85 -1.03
CA LEU A 238 -11.45 -8.62 -0.06
C LEU A 238 -12.46 -9.77 -0.12
N THR A 239 -12.88 -10.27 1.03
CA THR A 239 -13.94 -11.28 1.17
C THR A 239 -14.87 -10.95 2.32
N THR A 240 -15.98 -11.67 2.46
CA THR A 240 -16.83 -11.72 3.66
C THR A 240 -16.87 -13.14 4.22
N LEU A 241 -17.50 -13.33 5.37
CA LEU A 241 -17.56 -14.62 6.09
C LEU A 241 -18.51 -15.66 5.45
N ASP A 242 -19.36 -15.27 4.50
CA ASP A 242 -20.28 -16.22 3.88
C ASP A 242 -19.55 -17.23 2.97
N THR A 243 -20.07 -18.46 2.94
CA THR A 243 -19.47 -19.59 2.21
C THR A 243 -19.21 -19.28 0.74
N VAL A 244 -20.13 -18.56 0.10
CA VAL A 244 -20.02 -18.20 -1.32
C VAL A 244 -18.85 -17.25 -1.57
N SER A 245 -18.61 -16.32 -0.65
CA SER A 245 -17.53 -15.32 -0.77
C SER A 245 -16.13 -15.91 -0.66
N TYR A 246 -15.88 -16.88 0.22
CA TYR A 246 -14.54 -17.49 0.29
C TYR A 246 -14.23 -18.33 -0.95
N ILE A 247 -15.21 -19.09 -1.47
CA ILE A 247 -15.07 -19.87 -2.71
C ILE A 247 -14.76 -18.91 -3.88
N SER A 248 -15.50 -17.81 -3.95
CA SER A 248 -15.29 -16.75 -4.95
C SER A 248 -13.88 -16.15 -4.84
N SER A 249 -13.39 -15.89 -3.62
CA SER A 249 -12.04 -15.34 -3.39
C SER A 249 -10.95 -16.30 -3.86
N TYR A 250 -11.11 -17.60 -3.60
CA TYR A 250 -10.21 -18.62 -4.16
C TYR A 250 -10.23 -18.63 -5.69
N HIS A 251 -11.42 -18.62 -6.31
CA HIS A 251 -11.52 -18.59 -7.78
C HIS A 251 -10.91 -17.32 -8.38
N PHE A 252 -11.02 -16.17 -7.69
CA PHE A 252 -10.35 -14.93 -8.08
C PHE A 252 -8.83 -15.10 -8.09
N MET A 253 -8.24 -15.62 -7.01
CA MET A 253 -6.80 -15.87 -6.92
C MET A 253 -6.33 -16.89 -7.96
N LYS A 254 -7.11 -17.96 -8.18
CA LYS A 254 -6.85 -18.96 -9.22
C LYS A 254 -6.87 -18.33 -10.62
N ALA A 255 -7.86 -17.50 -10.92
CA ALA A 255 -7.91 -16.77 -12.19
C ALA A 255 -6.69 -15.85 -12.35
N ALA A 256 -6.26 -15.20 -11.26
CA ALA A 256 -5.11 -14.30 -11.28
C ALA A 256 -3.78 -14.98 -11.56
N ILE A 257 -3.48 -16.07 -10.87
CA ILE A 257 -2.26 -16.83 -11.12
C ILE A 257 -2.28 -17.51 -12.50
N TYR A 258 -3.43 -18.04 -12.94
CA TYR A 258 -3.57 -18.65 -14.27
C TYR A 258 -3.37 -17.60 -15.36
N ARG A 259 -3.93 -16.41 -15.18
CA ARG A 259 -3.75 -15.29 -16.10
C ARG A 259 -2.29 -14.84 -16.15
N LYS A 260 -1.60 -14.79 -15.00
CA LYS A 260 -0.17 -14.45 -14.93
C LYS A 260 0.67 -15.45 -15.71
N LEU A 261 0.43 -16.75 -15.53
CA LEU A 261 1.11 -17.82 -16.25
C LEU A 261 0.81 -17.78 -17.76
N ASN A 262 -0.45 -17.61 -18.16
CA ASN A 262 -0.82 -17.47 -19.57
C ASN A 262 -0.22 -16.25 -20.26
N ARG A 263 0.25 -15.27 -19.48
CA ARG A 263 0.94 -14.07 -19.98
C ARG A 263 2.44 -14.11 -19.72
N LEU A 264 3.00 -15.25 -19.34
CA LEU A 264 4.42 -15.43 -19.01
C LEU A 264 5.35 -14.92 -20.13
N PHE A 265 4.97 -15.12 -21.39
CA PHE A 265 5.73 -14.66 -22.56
C PHE A 265 5.04 -13.50 -23.30
N GLY A 266 4.07 -12.85 -22.67
CA GLY A 266 3.36 -11.71 -23.25
C GLY A 266 4.24 -10.46 -23.35
N THR A 267 3.80 -9.48 -24.14
CA THR A 267 4.56 -8.23 -24.43
C THR A 267 4.99 -7.43 -23.20
N GLU A 268 4.26 -7.54 -22.08
CA GLU A 268 4.54 -6.81 -20.83
C GLU A 268 5.32 -7.67 -19.81
N SER A 269 5.63 -8.91 -20.15
CA SER A 269 6.33 -9.83 -19.25
C SER A 269 7.83 -9.61 -19.28
N LYS A 270 8.46 -9.76 -18.11
CA LYS A 270 9.92 -9.75 -17.95
C LYS A 270 10.58 -10.96 -18.64
N PHE A 271 9.84 -12.04 -18.86
CA PHE A 271 10.34 -13.28 -19.45
C PHE A 271 10.08 -13.37 -20.97
N ARG A 272 9.66 -12.27 -21.61
CA ARG A 272 9.28 -12.27 -23.03
C ARG A 272 10.35 -12.89 -23.95
N ASP A 273 11.62 -12.60 -23.68
CA ASP A 273 12.74 -13.03 -24.52
C ASP A 273 13.23 -14.45 -24.18
N GLU A 274 12.76 -15.03 -23.07
CA GLU A 274 13.01 -16.41 -22.63
C GLU A 274 11.90 -17.36 -23.13
N ARG A 275 11.28 -17.04 -24.26
CA ARG A 275 10.08 -17.74 -24.75
C ARG A 275 10.41 -19.14 -25.23
N GLU A 276 9.82 -20.12 -24.56
CA GLU A 276 9.93 -21.53 -24.89
C GLU A 276 8.57 -22.13 -25.27
N ALA A 277 8.47 -22.67 -26.49
CA ALA A 277 7.19 -23.12 -27.06
C ALA A 277 6.55 -24.27 -26.27
N ASP A 278 7.37 -25.22 -25.82
CA ASP A 278 6.88 -26.36 -25.06
C ASP A 278 6.44 -25.96 -23.64
N LEU A 279 7.13 -25.01 -23.00
CA LEU A 279 6.70 -24.47 -21.71
C LEU A 279 5.37 -23.73 -21.86
N GLU A 280 5.21 -22.94 -22.93
CA GLU A 280 3.95 -22.25 -23.23
C GLU A 280 2.80 -23.24 -23.42
N ARG A 281 3.06 -24.38 -24.09
CA ARG A 281 2.09 -25.47 -24.25
C ARG A 281 1.69 -26.07 -22.90
N LEU A 282 2.64 -26.44 -22.05
CA LEU A 282 2.38 -27.00 -20.72
C LEU A 282 1.53 -26.04 -19.86
N VAL A 283 1.86 -24.74 -19.87
CA VAL A 283 1.08 -23.73 -19.15
C VAL A 283 -0.35 -23.64 -19.66
N ARG A 284 -0.56 -23.66 -20.98
CA ARG A 284 -1.91 -23.61 -21.57
C ARG A 284 -2.73 -24.85 -21.24
N GLU A 285 -2.12 -26.04 -21.27
CA GLU A 285 -2.79 -27.28 -20.89
C GLU A 285 -3.34 -27.20 -19.46
N VAL A 286 -2.57 -26.67 -18.51
CA VAL A 286 -2.98 -26.54 -17.11
C VAL A 286 -4.06 -25.47 -16.88
N THR A 287 -3.98 -24.38 -17.62
CA THR A 287 -4.79 -23.18 -17.35
C THR A 287 -6.06 -23.08 -18.18
N MET A 288 -6.19 -23.80 -19.30
CA MET A 288 -7.31 -23.69 -20.23
C MET A 288 -8.16 -24.97 -20.42
N ALA A 289 -7.79 -26.11 -19.82
CA ALA A 289 -8.54 -27.36 -20.01
C ALA A 289 -9.98 -27.30 -19.42
N PRO A 290 -11.04 -27.46 -20.24
CA PRO A 290 -12.44 -27.46 -19.78
C PRO A 290 -12.82 -28.70 -18.95
N ASP A 291 -12.28 -29.86 -19.30
CA ASP A 291 -12.54 -31.17 -18.67
C ASP A 291 -11.36 -31.71 -17.86
N GLY A 292 -10.47 -30.81 -17.43
CA GLY A 292 -9.34 -31.11 -16.55
C GLY A 292 -8.10 -31.62 -17.30
N PRO A 293 -6.91 -31.05 -17.04
CA PRO A 293 -5.66 -31.71 -17.41
C PRO A 293 -5.42 -32.88 -16.44
N LYS A 294 -4.52 -33.82 -16.78
CA LYS A 294 -3.96 -34.77 -15.77
C LYS A 294 -3.36 -34.04 -14.55
N ILE A 295 -3.06 -32.76 -14.71
CA ILE A 295 -2.46 -31.82 -13.77
C ILE A 295 -3.59 -30.99 -13.12
N LYS A 296 -3.75 -31.08 -11.79
CA LYS A 296 -4.88 -30.47 -11.08
C LYS A 296 -4.49 -29.22 -10.28
N SER A 297 -3.20 -29.04 -10.01
CA SER A 297 -2.66 -27.95 -9.20
C SER A 297 -1.49 -27.24 -9.87
N ILE A 298 -1.16 -26.04 -9.37
CA ILE A 298 0.10 -25.35 -9.75
C ILE A 298 1.33 -26.17 -9.31
N GLY A 299 1.23 -26.91 -8.20
CA GLY A 299 2.30 -27.81 -7.75
C GLY A 299 2.59 -28.91 -8.78
N ASP A 300 1.55 -29.51 -9.35
CA ASP A 300 1.68 -30.53 -10.39
C ASP A 300 2.34 -29.95 -11.65
N LEU A 301 2.05 -28.69 -12.01
CA LEU A 301 2.73 -27.98 -13.11
C LEU A 301 4.22 -27.82 -12.83
N ILE A 302 4.59 -27.42 -11.61
CA ILE A 302 5.99 -27.25 -11.20
C ILE A 302 6.75 -28.57 -11.30
N GLU A 303 6.17 -29.67 -10.79
CA GLU A 303 6.80 -30.99 -10.87
C GLU A 303 6.92 -31.47 -12.33
N ARG A 304 5.91 -31.23 -13.16
CA ARG A 304 5.97 -31.59 -14.56
C ARG A 304 7.06 -30.83 -15.32
N VAL A 305 7.18 -29.52 -15.08
CA VAL A 305 8.26 -28.71 -15.65
C VAL A 305 9.63 -29.18 -15.12
N ARG A 306 9.72 -29.59 -13.85
CA ARG A 306 10.95 -30.16 -13.28
C ARG A 306 11.37 -31.45 -13.99
N GLU A 307 10.43 -32.33 -14.31
CA GLU A 307 10.71 -33.60 -14.99
C GLU A 307 11.02 -33.41 -16.48
N ASP A 308 10.16 -32.69 -17.20
CA ASP A 308 10.22 -32.59 -18.66
C ASP A 308 11.18 -31.49 -19.13
N GLN A 309 11.35 -30.40 -18.35
CA GLN A 309 12.11 -29.20 -18.73
C GLN A 309 12.85 -28.53 -17.56
N PRO A 310 13.87 -29.19 -16.97
CA PRO A 310 14.57 -28.68 -15.79
C PRO A 310 15.12 -27.25 -15.95
N MET A 311 15.55 -26.88 -17.16
CA MET A 311 16.12 -25.56 -17.45
C MET A 311 15.08 -24.43 -17.31
N ASN A 312 13.82 -24.72 -17.60
CA ASN A 312 12.72 -23.74 -17.61
C ASN A 312 12.02 -23.60 -16.25
N LEU A 313 12.37 -24.46 -15.28
CA LEU A 313 11.82 -24.41 -13.92
C LEU A 313 12.03 -23.05 -13.26
N SER A 314 13.20 -22.44 -13.48
CA SER A 314 13.55 -21.14 -12.91
C SER A 314 12.59 -20.02 -13.35
N ILE A 315 12.12 -20.05 -14.59
CA ILE A 315 11.18 -19.07 -15.17
C ILE A 315 9.84 -19.16 -14.42
N ILE A 316 9.30 -20.37 -14.26
CA ILE A 316 8.01 -20.59 -13.58
C ILE A 316 8.12 -20.20 -12.10
N VAL A 317 9.16 -20.64 -11.40
CA VAL A 317 9.36 -20.32 -9.99
C VAL A 317 9.44 -18.81 -9.77
N ARG A 318 10.23 -18.09 -10.60
CA ARG A 318 10.34 -16.62 -10.53
C ARG A 318 9.02 -15.92 -10.87
N ALA A 319 8.32 -16.38 -11.90
CA ALA A 319 7.02 -15.81 -12.27
C ALA A 319 5.97 -15.95 -11.15
N LEU A 320 6.02 -17.08 -10.44
CA LEU A 320 5.15 -17.34 -9.31
C LEU A 320 5.61 -16.60 -8.06
N GLN A 321 6.90 -16.39 -7.83
CA GLN A 321 7.46 -15.79 -6.60
C GLN A 321 6.79 -14.46 -6.22
N ASP A 322 6.50 -13.60 -7.20
CA ASP A 322 5.89 -12.29 -6.98
C ASP A 322 4.35 -12.33 -6.82
N PHE A 323 3.73 -13.52 -6.84
CA PHE A 323 2.29 -13.67 -6.63
C PHE A 323 2.01 -14.00 -5.16
N ASN A 324 1.85 -12.95 -4.35
CA ASN A 324 1.61 -13.04 -2.90
C ASN A 324 0.33 -12.25 -2.54
N PRO A 325 -0.86 -12.80 -2.82
CA PRO A 325 -2.12 -12.15 -2.51
C PRO A 325 -2.31 -12.05 -0.99
N CYS A 326 -2.82 -10.91 -0.56
CA CYS A 326 -3.13 -10.62 0.82
C CYS A 326 -4.65 -10.62 1.04
N LEU A 327 -5.13 -11.15 2.16
CA LEU A 327 -6.54 -11.34 2.45
C LEU A 327 -7.03 -10.34 3.51
N VAL A 328 -8.17 -9.70 3.23
CA VAL A 328 -8.93 -8.91 4.21
C VAL A 328 -10.35 -9.45 4.29
N VAL A 329 -10.83 -9.69 5.51
CA VAL A 329 -12.20 -10.13 5.76
C VAL A 329 -13.06 -8.93 6.17
N ASN A 330 -14.04 -8.57 5.36
CA ASN A 330 -14.94 -7.47 5.61
C ASN A 330 -16.25 -7.93 6.28
N ARG A 331 -16.94 -6.98 6.91
CA ARG A 331 -18.26 -7.15 7.55
C ARG A 331 -18.27 -8.25 8.61
N VAL A 332 -17.26 -8.27 9.46
CA VAL A 332 -17.18 -9.23 10.56
C VAL A 332 -18.09 -8.80 11.70
N GLU A 333 -19.07 -9.64 12.04
CA GLU A 333 -19.92 -9.43 13.22
C GLU A 333 -19.30 -10.05 14.48
N LYS A 334 -18.67 -11.22 14.34
CA LYS A 334 -18.04 -11.97 15.43
C LYS A 334 -16.63 -12.39 15.04
N GLU A 335 -15.65 -12.02 15.87
CA GLU A 335 -14.23 -12.33 15.59
C GLU A 335 -13.94 -13.85 15.56
N ALA A 336 -14.69 -14.64 16.33
CA ALA A 336 -14.55 -16.10 16.37
C ALA A 336 -14.78 -16.78 15.00
N ASP A 337 -15.54 -16.15 14.11
CA ASP A 337 -15.88 -16.69 12.80
C ASP A 337 -14.77 -16.44 11.75
N ILE A 338 -13.82 -15.55 12.02
CA ILE A 338 -12.73 -15.20 11.10
C ILE A 338 -11.80 -16.39 10.87
N GLY A 339 -11.31 -16.99 11.96
CA GLY A 339 -10.27 -18.03 11.91
C GLY A 339 -10.63 -19.19 10.97
N PRO A 340 -11.81 -19.81 11.11
CA PRO A 340 -12.23 -20.91 10.24
C PRO A 340 -12.29 -20.55 8.75
N VAL A 341 -12.69 -19.33 8.39
CA VAL A 341 -12.79 -18.89 6.98
C VAL A 341 -11.40 -18.60 6.41
N VAL A 342 -10.56 -17.89 7.16
CA VAL A 342 -9.17 -17.58 6.76
C VAL A 342 -8.39 -18.87 6.56
N MET A 343 -8.47 -19.81 7.51
CA MET A 343 -7.79 -21.10 7.42
C MET A 343 -8.23 -21.90 6.18
N LYS A 344 -9.54 -21.96 5.90
CA LYS A 344 -10.04 -22.62 4.68
C LYS A 344 -9.47 -21.99 3.40
N ILE A 345 -9.42 -20.67 3.31
CA ILE A 345 -8.86 -19.98 2.13
C ILE A 345 -7.37 -20.30 1.99
N GLN A 346 -6.62 -20.26 3.08
CA GLN A 346 -5.19 -20.57 3.10
C GLN A 346 -4.93 -22.03 2.70
N ASP A 347 -5.67 -22.99 3.27
CA ASP A 347 -5.54 -24.42 2.97
C ASP A 347 -5.82 -24.72 1.50
N VAL A 348 -6.91 -24.18 0.96
CA VAL A 348 -7.29 -24.37 -0.45
C VAL A 348 -6.25 -23.70 -1.37
N SER A 349 -5.78 -22.50 -1.02
CA SER A 349 -4.78 -21.79 -1.84
C SER A 349 -3.43 -22.50 -1.82
N LYS A 350 -2.99 -22.99 -0.66
CA LYS A 350 -1.75 -23.77 -0.51
C LYS A 350 -1.84 -25.09 -1.28
N LYS A 351 -2.96 -25.80 -1.16
CA LYS A 351 -3.18 -27.10 -1.83
C LYS A 351 -3.20 -26.98 -3.35
N TRP A 352 -3.91 -25.98 -3.90
CA TRP A 352 -4.18 -25.94 -5.34
C TRP A 352 -3.32 -24.93 -6.11
N LEU A 353 -2.88 -23.85 -5.45
CA LEU A 353 -2.08 -22.79 -6.07
C LEU A 353 -0.61 -22.83 -5.63
N SER A 354 -0.25 -23.69 -4.66
CA SER A 354 1.09 -23.74 -4.05
C SER A 354 1.54 -22.38 -3.54
N LYS A 355 0.58 -21.61 -2.99
CA LYS A 355 0.78 -20.23 -2.53
C LYS A 355 0.19 -20.01 -1.14
N GLU A 356 0.99 -19.38 -0.30
CA GLU A 356 0.56 -18.82 0.97
C GLU A 356 -0.24 -17.54 0.70
N VAL A 357 -1.30 -17.35 1.49
CA VAL A 357 -2.15 -16.15 1.44
C VAL A 357 -1.98 -15.43 2.77
N THR A 358 -1.44 -14.22 2.73
CA THR A 358 -1.17 -13.45 3.96
C THR A 358 -2.45 -12.81 4.46
N TYR A 359 -2.90 -13.16 5.66
CA TYR A 359 -4.03 -12.48 6.30
C TYR A 359 -3.58 -11.14 6.89
N LEU A 360 -4.19 -10.03 6.46
CA LEU A 360 -3.83 -8.69 6.93
C LEU A 360 -4.67 -8.20 8.11
N GLY A 361 -5.90 -8.71 8.23
CA GLY A 361 -6.85 -8.23 9.23
C GLY A 361 -8.30 -8.31 8.75
N SER A 362 -9.19 -7.75 9.57
CA SER A 362 -10.61 -7.70 9.28
C SER A 362 -11.20 -6.33 9.55
N ILE A 363 -12.37 -6.09 8.96
CA ILE A 363 -13.17 -4.90 9.20
C ILE A 363 -14.48 -5.36 9.84
N SER A 364 -14.75 -4.83 11.03
CA SER A 364 -15.98 -5.15 11.74
C SER A 364 -17.20 -4.51 11.08
N ALA A 365 -18.34 -5.18 11.17
CA ALA A 365 -19.62 -4.63 10.75
C ALA A 365 -19.98 -3.42 11.63
N GLN A 366 -19.98 -2.23 11.02
CA GLN A 366 -20.16 -0.94 11.72
C GLN A 366 -21.32 -0.17 11.10
N ARG A 367 -22.15 0.43 11.96
CA ARG A 367 -23.29 1.26 11.53
C ARG A 367 -22.80 2.55 10.86
N GLU A 368 -21.69 3.08 11.35
CA GLU A 368 -20.98 4.27 10.88
C GLU A 368 -20.61 4.15 9.39
N ILE A 369 -20.20 2.95 8.94
CA ILE A 369 -19.92 2.69 7.52
C ILE A 369 -21.19 2.87 6.69
N THR A 370 -22.30 2.30 7.15
CA THR A 370 -23.59 2.38 6.44
C THR A 370 -24.10 3.82 6.39
N GLU A 371 -23.98 4.57 7.48
CA GLU A 371 -24.37 5.98 7.54
C GLU A 371 -23.50 6.86 6.65
N SER A 372 -22.19 6.59 6.59
CA SER A 372 -21.24 7.35 5.77
C SER A 372 -21.44 7.08 4.28
N VAL A 373 -21.73 5.83 3.90
CA VAL A 373 -22.14 5.48 2.53
C VAL A 373 -23.39 6.24 2.12
N LYS A 374 -24.42 6.32 2.99
CA LYS A 374 -25.63 7.11 2.70
C LYS A 374 -25.34 8.61 2.57
N ALA A 375 -24.40 9.12 3.35
CA ALA A 375 -24.00 10.52 3.31
C ALA A 375 -23.08 10.86 2.13
N LEU A 376 -22.56 9.84 1.43
CA LEU A 376 -21.50 9.97 0.42
C LEU A 376 -20.30 10.73 0.99
N VAL A 377 -19.80 10.26 2.13
CA VAL A 377 -18.57 10.77 2.76
C VAL A 377 -17.76 9.56 3.20
N PRO A 378 -16.43 9.52 3.01
CA PRO A 378 -15.60 8.46 3.56
C PRO A 378 -15.81 8.35 5.07
N THR A 379 -16.06 7.13 5.56
CA THR A 379 -16.26 6.87 6.99
C THR A 379 -15.09 7.35 7.82
N VAL A 380 -13.84 7.16 7.36
CA VAL A 380 -12.65 7.65 8.08
C VAL A 380 -12.50 9.17 8.04
N ALA A 381 -13.09 9.87 7.06
CA ALA A 381 -13.12 11.33 7.06
C ALA A 381 -14.15 11.84 8.09
N LYS A 382 -15.30 11.17 8.19
CA LYS A 382 -16.36 11.50 9.17
C LYS A 382 -15.99 11.11 10.61
N TYR A 383 -15.28 10.01 10.77
CA TYR A 383 -14.83 9.47 12.06
C TYR A 383 -13.32 9.17 12.02
N PRO A 384 -12.43 10.19 12.06
CA PRO A 384 -10.98 9.99 11.90
C PRO A 384 -10.31 9.14 12.98
N ARG A 385 -10.89 9.11 14.18
CA ARG A 385 -10.46 8.25 15.29
C ARG A 385 -11.43 7.07 15.53
N GLY A 386 -12.29 6.80 14.55
CA GLY A 386 -13.25 5.71 14.59
C GLY A 386 -12.60 4.36 14.38
N ARG A 387 -13.35 3.30 14.67
CA ARG A 387 -12.83 1.92 14.59
C ARG A 387 -12.34 1.54 13.19
N LEU A 388 -13.06 1.91 12.13
CA LEU A 388 -12.59 1.67 10.75
C LEU A 388 -11.22 2.28 10.46
N ALA A 389 -10.93 3.48 10.98
CA ALA A 389 -9.63 4.12 10.77
C ALA A 389 -8.52 3.26 11.41
N THR A 390 -8.71 2.84 12.67
CA THR A 390 -7.77 1.94 13.37
C THR A 390 -7.60 0.60 12.66
N GLU A 391 -8.69 -0.03 12.20
CA GLU A 391 -8.65 -1.30 11.47
C GLU A 391 -7.88 -1.16 10.15
N LEU A 392 -8.12 -0.10 9.38
CA LEU A 392 -7.42 0.16 8.12
C LEU A 392 -5.94 0.49 8.33
N GLU A 393 -5.60 1.23 9.39
CA GLU A 393 -4.21 1.48 9.75
C GLU A 393 -3.48 0.18 10.11
N ALA A 394 -4.10 -0.70 10.91
CA ALA A 394 -3.53 -2.00 11.23
C ALA A 394 -3.34 -2.87 9.98
N ILE A 395 -4.35 -2.92 9.10
CA ILE A 395 -4.27 -3.63 7.81
C ILE A 395 -3.13 -3.08 6.94
N PHE A 396 -2.98 -1.76 6.87
CA PHE A 396 -1.91 -1.12 6.10
C PHE A 396 -0.52 -1.41 6.68
N GLN A 397 -0.36 -1.37 8.01
CA GLN A 397 0.90 -1.73 8.66
C GLN A 397 1.27 -3.20 8.40
N ASN A 398 0.30 -4.11 8.47
CA ASN A 398 0.51 -5.52 8.13
C ASN A 398 0.85 -5.71 6.64
N LEU A 399 0.26 -4.91 5.75
CA LEU A 399 0.55 -4.93 4.32
C LEU A 399 1.99 -4.52 4.02
N ILE A 400 2.50 -3.47 4.68
CA ILE A 400 3.90 -3.05 4.51
C ILE A 400 4.84 -4.16 5.01
N ARG A 401 4.52 -4.80 6.15
CA ARG A 401 5.33 -5.87 6.74
C ARG A 401 5.31 -7.18 5.97
N SER A 402 4.33 -7.39 5.07
CA SER A 402 4.19 -8.64 4.33
C SER A 402 5.11 -8.76 3.12
N ARG A 403 5.95 -7.77 2.85
CA ARG A 403 6.88 -7.73 1.71
C ARG A 403 8.33 -7.82 2.15
#